data_AF-A0A0F3MHZ3-F1
#
_entry.id   AF-A0A0F3MHZ3-F1
#
_cell.length_a   1.000
_cell.length_b   1.000
_cell.length_c   1.000
_cell.angle_alpha   90.00
_cell.angle_beta   90.00
_cell.angle_gamma   90.00
#
_symmetry.space_group_name_H-M   'P 1'
#
loop_
_entity.id
_entity.type
_entity.pdbx_description
1 polymer ?
#
loop_
_entity_poly.entity_id
_entity_poly.type
_entity_poly.pdbx_seq_one_letter_code
_entity_poly.pdbx_strand_id
1 'polypeptide(L)'
;MTSSPKFNIKINNERNKLLSTSSQATLADRYLLKGETFQDLCVRIASYYADNKSHAQRLYDYMSQHWFLPATPILSNGGTNRGLAISCFVNEVEDSLHGIVNTWIENVWLASRGGGIGSYWGNVRAINEKIGENGYSSGIIPFIKVQDTMTLAISQGSLRRGSAAVYLPVSHPEIEEFIDIRRHTGGDSNRKSLNIHHGIVISDQFMHAVEKNESWNLISLMIIESLIQLKLEIYGLNF
;
A
#
# COMPACT_ATOMS: atom_id res chain seq x y z
N MET A 1 8.54 -13.41 22.06
CA MET A 1 8.98 -14.79 22.32
C MET A 1 8.66 -15.61 21.07
N THR A 2 9.62 -16.34 20.54
CA THR A 2 9.42 -17.28 19.42
C THR A 2 8.97 -18.63 19.94
N SER A 3 8.16 -19.35 19.18
CA SER A 3 7.90 -20.77 19.44
C SER A 3 9.06 -21.62 18.93
N SER A 4 9.43 -22.68 19.65
CA SER A 4 10.38 -23.67 19.15
C SER A 4 9.89 -24.28 17.83
N PRO A 5 10.80 -24.66 16.91
CA PRO A 5 10.42 -25.24 15.62
C PRO A 5 9.54 -26.50 15.79
N LYS A 6 8.41 -26.55 15.06
CA LYS A 6 7.48 -27.69 15.11
C LYS A 6 8.08 -28.99 14.55
N PHE A 7 9.01 -28.87 13.60
CA PHE A 7 9.58 -30.00 12.88
C PHE A 7 11.11 -30.02 13.00
N ASN A 8 11.68 -31.22 13.07
CA ASN A 8 13.12 -31.41 13.01
C ASN A 8 13.59 -31.36 11.54
N ILE A 9 14.12 -30.20 11.13
CA ILE A 9 14.60 -29.91 9.76
C ILE A 9 16.12 -30.13 9.69
N LYS A 10 16.59 -30.79 8.62
CA LYS A 10 18.03 -30.95 8.36
C LYS A 10 18.60 -29.65 7.80
N ILE A 11 19.38 -28.96 8.60
CA ILE A 11 20.06 -27.70 8.25
C ILE A 11 21.35 -27.99 7.46
N ASN A 12 21.62 -27.18 6.43
CA ASN A 12 22.87 -27.14 5.68
C ASN A 12 23.49 -25.73 5.73
N ASN A 13 24.47 -25.55 6.63
CA ASN A 13 25.16 -24.28 6.83
C ASN A 13 26.06 -23.85 5.66
N GLU A 14 26.47 -24.76 4.77
CA GLU A 14 27.27 -24.43 3.59
C GLU A 14 26.54 -23.46 2.65
N ARG A 15 25.21 -23.46 2.69
CA ARG A 15 24.37 -22.55 1.90
C ARG A 15 24.52 -21.08 2.29
N ASN A 16 25.10 -20.77 3.45
CA ASN A 16 25.46 -19.38 3.80
C ASN A 16 26.45 -18.76 2.80
N LYS A 17 27.24 -19.57 2.09
CA LYS A 17 28.15 -19.12 1.02
C LYS A 17 27.42 -18.51 -0.18
N LEU A 18 26.11 -18.78 -0.32
CA LEU A 18 25.27 -18.20 -1.38
C LEU A 18 24.90 -16.74 -1.09
N LEU A 19 25.06 -16.27 0.16
CA LEU A 19 24.72 -14.90 0.53
C LEU A 19 25.88 -13.94 0.22
N SER A 20 25.57 -12.86 -0.50
CA SER A 20 26.49 -11.73 -0.63
C SER A 20 26.67 -11.00 0.72
N THR A 21 27.76 -10.24 0.86
CA THR A 21 27.99 -9.40 2.05
C THR A 21 26.84 -8.42 2.29
N SER A 22 26.29 -7.81 1.24
CA SER A 22 25.14 -6.89 1.34
C SER A 22 23.86 -7.61 1.79
N SER A 23 23.65 -8.85 1.34
CA SER A 23 22.52 -9.68 1.79
C SER A 23 22.63 -10.01 3.27
N GLN A 24 23.83 -10.39 3.74
CA GLN A 24 24.08 -10.67 5.15
C GLN A 24 23.83 -9.45 6.03
N ALA A 25 24.32 -8.28 5.62
CA ALA A 25 24.07 -7.02 6.33
C ALA A 25 22.57 -6.69 6.41
N THR A 26 21.85 -6.84 5.29
CA THR A 26 20.39 -6.58 5.24
C THR A 26 19.60 -7.55 6.12
N LEU A 27 19.97 -8.84 6.12
CA LEU A 27 19.36 -9.86 6.99
C LEU A 27 19.56 -9.52 8.45
N ALA A 28 20.79 -9.18 8.86
CA ALA A 28 21.12 -8.83 10.23
C ALA A 28 20.41 -7.55 10.71
N ASP A 29 20.31 -6.54 9.85
CA ASP A 29 19.66 -5.27 10.17
C ASP A 29 18.14 -5.41 10.33
N ARG A 30 17.48 -6.22 9.50
CA ARG A 30 16.01 -6.13 9.32
C ARG A 30 15.20 -7.40 9.61
N TYR A 31 15.80 -8.57 9.49
CA TYR A 31 15.03 -9.82 9.41
C TYR A 31 15.37 -10.82 10.50
N LEU A 32 16.64 -10.89 10.90
CA LEU A 32 17.09 -11.83 11.91
C LEU A 32 16.68 -11.39 13.32
N LEU A 33 16.17 -12.33 14.09
CA LEU A 33 15.97 -12.17 15.52
C LEU A 33 17.32 -12.17 16.26
N LYS A 34 17.33 -11.72 17.52
CA LYS A 34 18.56 -11.70 18.33
C LYS A 34 19.13 -13.12 18.44
N GLY A 35 20.33 -13.33 17.90
CA GLY A 35 21.02 -14.62 17.89
C GLY A 35 20.56 -15.60 16.80
N GLU A 36 19.68 -15.18 15.89
CA GLU A 36 19.19 -16.00 14.78
C GLU A 36 20.14 -15.90 13.58
N THR A 37 20.48 -17.03 12.96
CA THR A 37 21.20 -17.08 11.68
C THR A 37 20.23 -17.10 10.50
N PHE A 38 20.73 -16.91 9.27
CA PHE A 38 19.90 -17.07 8.06
C PHE A 38 19.27 -18.47 7.95
N GLN A 39 19.99 -19.52 8.38
CA GLN A 39 19.46 -20.87 8.35
C GLN A 39 18.34 -21.05 9.39
N ASP A 40 18.50 -20.47 10.58
CA ASP A 40 17.47 -20.48 11.63
C ASP A 40 16.21 -19.73 11.19
N LEU A 41 16.37 -18.58 10.52
CA LEU A 41 15.26 -17.84 9.89
C LEU A 41 14.49 -18.73 8.92
N CYS A 42 15.18 -19.43 8.02
CA CYS A 42 14.55 -20.36 7.07
C CYS A 42 13.82 -21.49 7.80
N VAL A 43 14.42 -22.08 8.85
CA VAL A 43 13.80 -23.13 9.66
C VAL A 43 12.55 -22.63 10.40
N ARG A 44 12.61 -21.43 10.99
CA ARG A 44 11.46 -20.81 11.69
C ARG A 44 10.28 -20.66 10.75
N ILE A 45 10.50 -20.08 9.57
CA ILE A 45 9.44 -19.84 8.59
C ILE A 45 8.90 -21.16 8.07
N ALA A 46 9.78 -22.07 7.62
CA ALA A 46 9.38 -23.37 7.09
C ALA A 46 8.58 -24.17 8.12
N SER A 47 9.01 -24.18 9.38
CA SER A 47 8.32 -24.90 10.46
C SER A 47 6.98 -24.28 10.84
N TYR A 48 6.84 -22.96 10.68
CA TYR A 48 5.61 -22.27 11.05
C TYR A 48 4.48 -22.54 10.04
N TYR A 49 4.79 -22.46 8.74
CA TYR A 49 3.81 -22.54 7.65
C TYR A 49 3.62 -23.94 7.03
N ALA A 50 4.52 -24.89 7.28
CA ALA A 50 4.38 -26.23 6.72
C ALA A 50 3.31 -27.07 7.43
N ASP A 51 2.63 -27.92 6.67
CA ASP A 51 1.63 -28.88 7.19
C ASP A 51 2.28 -30.08 7.89
N ASN A 52 3.46 -30.50 7.41
CA ASN A 52 4.18 -31.66 7.93
C ASN A 52 5.69 -31.53 7.72
N LYS A 53 6.45 -32.49 8.27
CA LYS A 53 7.92 -32.49 8.25
C LYS A 53 8.51 -32.47 6.83
N SER A 54 7.95 -33.23 5.89
CA SER A 54 8.50 -33.28 4.51
C SER A 54 8.23 -31.97 3.77
N HIS A 55 7.06 -31.35 3.98
CA HIS A 55 6.77 -30.02 3.48
C HIS A 55 7.73 -28.98 4.09
N ALA A 56 7.97 -29.01 5.40
CA ALA A 56 8.90 -28.10 6.08
C ALA A 56 10.33 -28.21 5.52
N GLN A 57 10.82 -29.44 5.31
CA GLN A 57 12.13 -29.67 4.72
C GLN A 57 12.23 -29.06 3.31
N ARG A 58 11.21 -29.26 2.46
CA ARG A 58 11.17 -28.66 1.11
C ARG A 58 11.17 -27.13 1.13
N LEU A 59 10.36 -26.50 2.00
CA LEU A 59 10.35 -25.05 2.14
C LEU A 59 11.71 -24.51 2.58
N TYR A 60 12.32 -25.16 3.57
CA TYR A 60 13.68 -24.83 4.01
C TYR A 60 14.69 -24.97 2.87
N ASP A 61 14.64 -26.06 2.12
CA ASP A 61 15.57 -26.32 1.01
C ASP A 61 15.44 -25.27 -0.08
N TYR A 62 14.23 -24.87 -0.46
CA TYR A 62 14.04 -23.84 -1.48
C TYR A 62 14.46 -22.44 -1.01
N MET A 63 14.13 -22.06 0.23
CA MET A 63 14.53 -20.76 0.77
C MET A 63 16.04 -20.66 0.96
N SER A 64 16.67 -21.66 1.58
CA SER A 64 18.11 -21.65 1.86
C SER A 64 18.97 -21.78 0.59
N GLN A 65 18.41 -22.28 -0.52
CA GLN A 65 19.07 -22.28 -1.84
C GLN A 65 18.75 -21.04 -2.68
N HIS A 66 17.96 -20.10 -2.14
CA HIS A 66 17.51 -18.88 -2.81
C HIS A 66 16.65 -19.13 -4.06
N TRP A 67 15.97 -20.28 -4.15
CA TRP A 67 15.04 -20.55 -5.25
C TRP A 67 13.73 -19.76 -5.10
N PHE A 68 13.35 -19.45 -3.87
CA PHE A 68 12.37 -18.42 -3.56
C PHE A 68 12.68 -17.79 -2.20
N LEU A 69 12.20 -16.58 -1.96
CA LEU A 69 12.13 -16.00 -0.63
C LEU A 69 10.73 -15.39 -0.43
N PRO A 70 10.12 -15.56 0.76
CA PRO A 70 8.83 -14.97 1.02
C PRO A 70 8.96 -13.46 1.28
N ALA A 71 7.82 -12.75 1.24
CA ALA A 71 7.77 -11.31 1.46
C ALA A 71 8.25 -10.88 2.86
N THR A 72 8.65 -9.62 3.00
CA THR A 72 9.17 -9.03 4.25
C THR A 72 8.35 -9.39 5.49
N PRO A 73 7.01 -9.28 5.53
CA PRO A 73 6.23 -9.61 6.72
C PRO A 73 6.29 -11.09 7.10
N ILE A 74 6.43 -11.99 6.12
CA ILE A 74 6.60 -13.43 6.39
C ILE A 74 7.97 -13.67 7.02
N LEU A 75 9.03 -13.04 6.49
CA LEU A 75 10.39 -13.13 7.05
C LEU A 75 10.45 -12.61 8.49
N SER A 76 9.89 -11.41 8.72
CA SER A 76 9.97 -10.72 10.00
C SER A 76 9.02 -11.28 11.06
N ASN A 77 7.81 -11.71 10.67
CA ASN A 77 6.75 -12.04 11.62
C ASN A 77 6.41 -13.54 11.71
N GLY A 78 6.72 -14.36 10.69
CA GLY A 78 6.37 -15.79 10.69
C GLY A 78 6.96 -16.53 11.89
N GLY A 79 6.12 -17.21 12.67
CA GLY A 79 6.57 -17.89 13.91
C GLY A 79 6.91 -16.95 15.07
N THR A 80 6.43 -15.71 15.03
CA THR A 80 6.59 -14.71 16.10
C THR A 80 5.24 -14.08 16.47
N ASN A 81 5.21 -13.29 17.54
CA ASN A 81 4.04 -12.48 17.95
C ASN A 81 4.20 -10.99 17.58
N ARG A 82 5.04 -10.64 16.60
CA ARG A 82 5.42 -9.23 16.30
C ARG A 82 4.46 -8.49 15.37
N GLY A 83 3.67 -9.19 14.55
CA GLY A 83 2.81 -8.55 13.54
C GLY A 83 2.13 -9.55 12.61
N LEU A 84 1.52 -9.03 11.54
CA LEU A 84 0.83 -9.83 10.54
C LEU A 84 1.81 -10.34 9.47
N ALA A 85 1.48 -11.47 8.85
CA ALA A 85 2.23 -12.02 7.72
C ALA A 85 1.78 -11.46 6.35
N ILE A 86 1.12 -10.30 6.35
CA ILE A 86 0.47 -9.70 5.18
C ILE A 86 1.19 -8.40 4.83
N SER A 87 1.51 -8.19 3.55
CA SER A 87 2.26 -7.02 3.08
C SER A 87 1.38 -5.85 2.69
N CYS A 88 0.27 -6.13 2.01
CA CYS A 88 -0.56 -5.10 1.37
C CYS A 88 -2.00 -5.27 1.83
N PHE A 89 -2.65 -4.15 2.11
CA PHE A 89 -4.07 -4.06 2.40
C PHE A 89 -4.70 -3.04 1.46
N VAL A 90 -5.88 -3.37 0.96
CA VAL A 90 -6.65 -2.49 0.08
C VAL A 90 -8.06 -2.34 0.63
N ASN A 91 -8.52 -1.10 0.76
CA ASN A 91 -9.89 -0.79 1.15
C ASN A 91 -10.48 0.28 0.23
N GLU A 92 -11.79 0.41 0.34
CA GLU A 92 -12.62 1.35 -0.41
C GLU A 92 -13.35 2.24 0.59
N VAL A 93 -13.33 3.54 0.34
CA VAL A 93 -13.86 4.54 1.26
C VAL A 93 -15.33 4.77 0.95
N GLU A 94 -16.21 4.65 1.94
CA GLU A 94 -17.63 4.97 1.80
C GLU A 94 -17.87 6.49 1.88
N ASP A 95 -18.88 6.98 1.16
CA ASP A 95 -19.28 8.39 1.14
C ASP A 95 -20.08 8.83 2.39
N SER A 96 -19.46 8.68 3.55
CA SER A 96 -20.00 9.17 4.81
C SER A 96 -18.86 9.51 5.76
N LEU A 97 -19.09 10.46 6.68
CA LEU A 97 -18.08 10.79 7.69
C LEU A 97 -17.72 9.56 8.54
N HIS A 98 -18.70 8.72 8.86
CA HIS A 98 -18.49 7.46 9.58
C HIS A 98 -17.61 6.49 8.78
N GLY A 99 -17.88 6.31 7.49
CA GLY A 99 -17.08 5.46 6.60
C GLY A 99 -15.64 5.94 6.42
N ILE A 100 -15.45 7.25 6.22
CA ILE A 100 -14.14 7.89 6.13
C ILE A 100 -13.34 7.67 7.43
N VAL A 101 -13.95 7.97 8.59
CA VAL A 101 -13.29 7.80 9.89
C VAL A 101 -12.97 6.33 10.18
N ASN A 102 -13.87 5.41 9.87
CA ASN A 102 -13.61 3.98 10.05
C ASN A 102 -12.47 3.49 9.16
N THR A 103 -12.40 3.95 7.91
CA THR A 103 -11.29 3.62 7.01
C THR A 103 -9.97 4.13 7.58
N TRP A 104 -9.95 5.33 8.16
CA TRP A 104 -8.75 5.84 8.84
C TRP A 104 -8.36 4.99 10.05
N ILE A 105 -9.32 4.61 10.89
CA ILE A 105 -9.07 3.74 12.06
C ILE A 105 -8.48 2.40 11.60
N GLU A 106 -9.08 1.78 10.58
CA GLU A 106 -8.59 0.54 9.99
C GLU A 106 -7.15 0.72 9.48
N ASN A 107 -6.90 1.74 8.67
CA ASN A 107 -5.58 2.06 8.13
C ASN A 107 -4.52 2.24 9.22
N VAL A 108 -4.88 2.91 10.32
CA VAL A 108 -3.98 3.10 11.47
C VAL A 108 -3.57 1.75 12.08
N TRP A 109 -4.54 0.87 12.34
CA TRP A 109 -4.27 -0.44 12.91
C TRP A 109 -3.46 -1.33 11.97
N LEU A 110 -3.81 -1.37 10.69
CA LEU A 110 -3.11 -2.18 9.69
C LEU A 110 -1.67 -1.69 9.46
N ALA A 111 -1.47 -0.37 9.34
CA ALA A 111 -0.14 0.22 9.18
C ALA A 111 0.75 -0.05 10.41
N SER A 112 0.20 0.02 11.63
CA SER A 112 0.93 -0.29 12.87
C SER A 112 1.44 -1.73 12.92
N ARG A 113 0.82 -2.64 12.16
CA ARG A 113 1.17 -4.07 12.08
C ARG A 113 2.08 -4.42 10.90
N GLY A 114 2.63 -3.42 10.20
CA GLY A 114 3.63 -3.62 9.15
C GLY A 114 3.06 -3.67 7.72
N GLY A 115 1.78 -3.40 7.53
CA GLY A 115 1.14 -3.37 6.21
C GLY A 115 1.35 -2.05 5.46
N GLY A 116 1.53 -2.13 4.14
CA GLY A 116 1.30 -1.01 3.23
C GLY A 116 -0.19 -0.90 2.90
N ILE A 117 -0.67 0.34 2.76
CA ILE A 117 -2.10 0.63 2.59
C ILE A 117 -2.38 1.16 1.19
N GLY A 118 -3.43 0.67 0.54
CA GLY A 118 -4.04 1.26 -0.64
C GLY A 118 -5.50 1.60 -0.34
N SER A 119 -5.92 2.86 -0.50
CA SER A 119 -7.31 3.25 -0.29
C SER A 119 -7.90 3.80 -1.59
N TYR A 120 -9.04 3.27 -2.01
CA TYR A 120 -9.80 3.80 -3.15
C TYR A 120 -10.82 4.83 -2.69
N TRP A 121 -10.77 6.04 -3.26
CA TRP A 121 -11.57 7.20 -2.86
C TRP A 121 -12.63 7.60 -3.89
N GLY A 122 -12.81 6.82 -4.95
CA GLY A 122 -13.72 7.16 -6.05
C GLY A 122 -15.20 7.13 -5.70
N ASN A 123 -15.58 6.72 -4.49
CA ASN A 123 -16.97 6.80 -4.00
C ASN A 123 -17.26 8.05 -3.20
N VAL A 124 -16.24 8.79 -2.74
CA VAL A 124 -16.46 9.97 -1.90
C VAL A 124 -16.79 11.16 -2.79
N ARG A 125 -17.84 11.90 -2.43
CA ARG A 125 -18.31 13.05 -3.21
C ARG A 125 -17.25 14.15 -3.36
N ALA A 126 -17.22 14.77 -4.54
CA ALA A 126 -16.28 15.83 -4.84
C ALA A 126 -16.59 17.14 -4.09
N ILE A 127 -15.66 18.09 -4.16
CA ILE A 127 -15.85 19.46 -3.68
C ILE A 127 -17.12 20.10 -4.25
N ASN A 128 -17.83 20.88 -3.43
CA ASN A 128 -19.08 21.56 -3.76
C ASN A 128 -20.28 20.62 -4.03
N GLU A 129 -20.16 19.31 -3.84
CA GLU A 129 -21.32 18.43 -3.83
C GLU A 129 -22.11 18.58 -2.51
N LYS A 130 -23.45 18.52 -2.59
CA LYS A 130 -24.34 18.84 -1.46
C LYS A 130 -24.15 17.86 -0.29
N ILE A 131 -24.18 18.35 0.95
CA ILE A 131 -24.20 17.59 2.20
C ILE A 131 -25.39 18.06 3.05
N GLY A 132 -26.30 17.14 3.40
CA GLY A 132 -27.51 17.48 4.16
C GLY A 132 -28.36 18.54 3.45
N GLU A 133 -29.03 19.40 4.22
CA GLU A 133 -29.89 20.45 3.65
C GLU A 133 -29.09 21.67 3.15
N ASN A 134 -28.11 22.13 3.93
CA ASN A 134 -27.43 23.42 3.75
C ASN A 134 -25.90 23.34 3.66
N GLY A 135 -25.32 22.13 3.57
CA GLY A 135 -23.87 21.93 3.51
C GLY A 135 -23.37 21.61 2.11
N TYR A 136 -22.07 21.83 1.91
CA TYR A 136 -21.34 21.42 0.71
C TYR A 136 -20.03 20.74 1.12
N SER A 137 -19.62 19.74 0.35
CA SER A 137 -18.37 19.01 0.58
C SER A 137 -17.15 19.88 0.32
N SER A 138 -16.11 19.71 1.15
CA SER A 138 -14.78 20.28 0.90
C SER A 138 -13.92 19.44 -0.06
N GLY A 139 -14.48 18.33 -0.54
CA GLY A 139 -13.83 17.38 -1.44
C GLY A 139 -12.97 16.36 -0.73
N ILE A 140 -12.35 15.47 -1.52
CA ILE A 140 -11.53 14.36 -1.02
C ILE A 140 -10.13 14.82 -0.57
N ILE A 141 -9.60 15.90 -1.16
CA ILE A 141 -8.19 16.30 -0.95
C ILE A 141 -7.88 16.62 0.53
N PRO A 142 -8.73 17.36 1.28
CA PRO A 142 -8.51 17.58 2.70
C PRO A 142 -8.53 16.28 3.53
N PHE A 143 -9.39 15.32 3.18
CA PHE A 143 -9.44 14.03 3.87
C PHE A 143 -8.16 13.22 3.61
N ILE A 144 -7.66 13.22 2.37
CA ILE A 144 -6.39 12.59 2.01
C ILE A 144 -5.21 13.23 2.76
N LYS A 145 -5.26 14.55 3.01
CA LYS A 145 -4.25 15.26 3.81
C LYS A 145 -4.20 14.77 5.26
N VAL A 146 -5.35 14.45 5.85
CA VAL A 146 -5.42 13.82 7.18
C VAL A 146 -4.78 12.42 7.13
N GLN A 147 -5.09 11.61 6.10
CA GLN A 147 -4.48 10.29 5.90
C GLN A 147 -2.94 10.36 5.72
N ASP A 148 -2.43 11.34 4.98
CA ASP A 148 -0.99 11.61 4.82
C ASP A 148 -0.32 11.82 6.18
N THR A 149 -0.93 12.67 7.01
CA THR A 149 -0.42 13.00 8.34
C THR A 149 -0.47 11.81 9.30
N MET A 150 -1.56 11.02 9.28
CA MET A 150 -1.65 9.80 10.08
C MET A 150 -0.60 8.76 9.66
N THR A 151 -0.37 8.59 8.35
CA THR A 151 0.64 7.67 7.83
C THR A 151 2.03 8.00 8.34
N LEU A 152 2.37 9.30 8.45
CA LEU A 152 3.63 9.76 9.04
C LEU A 152 3.72 9.51 10.55
N ALA A 153 2.61 9.65 11.27
CA ALA A 153 2.58 9.46 12.72
C ALA A 153 2.80 7.98 13.12
N ILE A 154 2.53 7.05 12.21
CA ILE A 154 2.62 5.61 12.47
C ILE A 154 3.99 5.09 12.02
N SER A 155 4.82 4.69 12.98
CA SER A 155 6.08 3.98 12.73
C SER A 155 5.87 2.47 12.82
N GLN A 156 6.37 1.71 11.84
CA GLN A 156 6.38 0.23 11.87
C GLN A 156 7.52 -0.28 12.76
N GLY A 157 7.55 0.15 14.03
CA GLY A 157 8.65 -0.13 14.95
C GLY A 157 10.00 0.33 14.39
N SER A 158 11.01 -0.54 14.45
CA SER A 158 12.39 -0.27 14.03
C SER A 158 12.70 -0.53 12.55
N LEU A 159 11.73 -1.00 11.74
CA LEU A 159 12.03 -1.57 10.43
C LEU A 159 11.79 -0.61 9.25
N ARG A 160 10.62 0.05 9.18
CA ARG A 160 10.25 0.99 8.09
C ARG A 160 9.21 2.03 8.54
N ARG A 161 9.13 3.15 7.80
CA ARG A 161 8.02 4.10 7.91
C ARG A 161 6.77 3.52 7.27
N GLY A 162 5.59 3.85 7.81
CA GLY A 162 4.33 3.57 7.15
C GLY A 162 4.30 4.17 5.74
N SER A 163 3.65 3.49 4.80
CA SER A 163 3.44 3.97 3.44
C SER A 163 2.00 3.68 3.05
N ALA A 164 1.36 4.67 2.44
CA ALA A 164 0.00 4.58 1.95
C ALA A 164 -0.06 5.11 0.52
N ALA A 165 -0.95 4.53 -0.26
CA ALA A 165 -1.31 4.96 -1.59
C ALA A 165 -2.82 5.24 -1.65
N VAL A 166 -3.21 6.32 -2.32
CA VAL A 166 -4.60 6.65 -2.59
C VAL A 166 -4.89 6.47 -4.08
N TYR A 167 -6.05 5.91 -4.40
CA TYR A 167 -6.48 5.67 -5.77
C TYR A 167 -7.76 6.43 -6.08
N LEU A 168 -7.78 7.06 -7.26
CA LEU A 168 -8.92 7.84 -7.74
C LEU A 168 -9.20 7.54 -9.21
N PRO A 169 -10.46 7.34 -9.63
CA PRO A 169 -10.78 7.16 -11.04
C PRO A 169 -10.54 8.45 -11.83
N VAL A 170 -10.10 8.29 -13.07
CA VAL A 170 -9.78 9.42 -13.97
C VAL A 170 -10.99 10.32 -14.29
N SER A 171 -12.20 9.82 -14.11
CA SER A 171 -13.45 10.59 -14.25
C SER A 171 -13.83 11.36 -12.99
N HIS A 172 -13.10 11.28 -11.88
CA HIS A 172 -13.47 11.99 -10.65
C HIS A 172 -13.33 13.52 -10.83
N PRO A 173 -14.27 14.35 -10.34
CA PRO A 173 -14.23 15.81 -10.55
C PRO A 173 -12.98 16.50 -9.98
N GLU A 174 -12.36 15.94 -8.95
CA GLU A 174 -11.11 16.44 -8.35
C GLU A 174 -9.82 15.84 -8.97
N ILE A 175 -9.89 15.14 -10.11
CA ILE A 175 -8.74 14.42 -10.67
C ILE A 175 -7.53 15.31 -10.98
N GLU A 176 -7.73 16.52 -11.51
CA GLU A 176 -6.63 17.42 -11.86
C GLU A 176 -5.85 17.85 -10.62
N GLU A 177 -6.54 18.26 -9.56
CA GLU A 177 -5.89 18.62 -8.30
C GLU A 177 -5.25 17.41 -7.62
N PHE A 178 -5.89 16.23 -7.72
CA PHE A 178 -5.36 14.99 -7.19
C PHE A 178 -4.03 14.58 -7.84
N ILE A 179 -3.87 14.77 -9.15
CA ILE A 179 -2.59 14.55 -9.85
C ILE A 179 -1.49 15.45 -9.26
N ASP A 180 -1.84 16.69 -8.95
CA ASP A 180 -0.92 17.69 -8.41
C ASP A 180 -0.74 17.62 -6.88
N ILE A 181 -1.32 16.64 -6.19
CA ILE A 181 -1.34 16.56 -4.72
C ILE A 181 0.07 16.43 -4.10
N ARG A 182 1.03 15.85 -4.85
CA ARG A 182 2.44 15.69 -4.42
C ARG A 182 3.37 16.77 -4.97
N ARG A 183 2.85 17.73 -5.73
CA ARG A 183 3.65 18.81 -6.30
C ARG A 183 4.11 19.76 -5.18
N HIS A 184 5.42 19.97 -5.08
CA HIS A 184 6.02 20.78 -4.02
C HIS A 184 5.74 22.28 -4.18
N THR A 185 5.49 22.73 -5.40
CA THR A 185 5.28 24.13 -5.74
C THR A 185 3.90 24.34 -6.36
N GLY A 186 3.34 25.53 -6.15
CA GLY A 186 2.02 25.90 -6.67
C GLY A 186 0.85 25.31 -5.86
N GLY A 187 -0.32 25.94 -6.00
CA GLY A 187 -1.54 25.57 -5.28
C GLY A 187 -1.53 25.90 -3.79
N ASP A 188 -2.59 25.51 -3.10
CA ASP A 188 -2.73 25.66 -1.65
C ASP A 188 -1.95 24.57 -0.92
N SER A 189 -1.03 24.96 -0.03
CA SER A 189 -0.22 24.02 0.76
C SER A 189 -1.07 23.14 1.70
N ASN A 190 -2.26 23.60 2.10
CA ASN A 190 -3.21 22.82 2.89
C ASN A 190 -3.86 21.69 2.09
N ARG A 191 -3.76 21.72 0.76
CA ARG A 191 -4.29 20.72 -0.17
C ARG A 191 -3.20 19.86 -0.82
N LYS A 192 -1.97 19.88 -0.26
CA LYS A 192 -0.83 19.04 -0.71
C LYS A 192 -0.51 17.93 0.28
N SER A 193 -0.32 16.71 -0.20
CA SER A 193 0.06 15.53 0.58
C SER A 193 1.32 14.92 0.00
N LEU A 194 2.49 15.26 0.55
CA LEU A 194 3.78 14.94 -0.07
C LEU A 194 4.28 13.51 0.25
N ASN A 195 3.76 12.90 1.32
CA ASN A 195 4.27 11.63 1.85
C ASN A 195 3.42 10.43 1.42
N ILE A 196 2.16 10.66 1.06
CA ILE A 196 1.27 9.67 0.48
C ILE A 196 1.58 9.49 -0.99
N HIS A 197 1.49 8.25 -1.47
CA HIS A 197 1.51 7.96 -2.90
C HIS A 197 0.09 8.14 -3.47
N HIS A 198 -0.01 8.45 -4.75
CA HIS A 198 -1.29 8.48 -5.45
C HIS A 198 -1.20 7.67 -6.75
N GLY A 199 -2.30 7.01 -7.10
CA GLY A 199 -2.48 6.28 -8.34
C GLY A 199 -3.81 6.66 -8.98
N ILE A 200 -3.85 6.66 -10.31
CA ILE A 200 -5.06 6.95 -11.07
C ILE A 200 -5.62 5.63 -11.59
N VAL A 201 -6.92 5.40 -11.39
CA VAL A 201 -7.63 4.28 -12.00
C VAL A 201 -8.05 4.71 -13.40
N ILE A 202 -7.35 4.18 -14.40
CA ILE A 202 -7.54 4.50 -15.82
C ILE A 202 -8.44 3.44 -16.45
N SER A 203 -9.49 3.87 -17.16
CA SER A 203 -10.35 2.99 -17.93
C SER A 203 -9.91 2.91 -19.39
N ASP A 204 -10.28 1.81 -20.07
CA ASP A 204 -10.04 1.68 -21.52
C ASP A 204 -10.75 2.79 -22.31
N GLN A 205 -11.93 3.23 -21.85
CA GLN A 205 -12.67 4.35 -22.45
C GLN A 205 -11.86 5.65 -22.42
N PHE A 206 -11.17 5.94 -21.30
CA PHE A 206 -10.30 7.11 -21.22
C PHE A 206 -9.14 7.00 -22.22
N MET A 207 -8.52 5.82 -22.31
CA MET A 207 -7.41 5.60 -23.25
C MET A 207 -7.85 5.76 -24.71
N HIS A 208 -9.05 5.30 -25.08
CA HIS A 208 -9.61 5.54 -26.41
C HIS A 208 -9.95 7.00 -26.66
N ALA A 209 -10.46 7.73 -25.67
CA ALA A 209 -10.71 9.16 -25.79
C ALA A 209 -9.41 9.95 -26.02
N VAL A 210 -8.33 9.58 -25.32
CA VAL A 210 -6.99 10.14 -25.55
C VAL A 210 -6.51 9.85 -26.96
N GLU A 211 -6.57 8.59 -27.42
CA GLU A 211 -6.14 8.18 -28.76
C GLU A 211 -6.84 8.97 -29.88
N LYS A 212 -8.13 9.29 -29.69
CA LYS A 212 -8.95 10.03 -30.65
C LYS A 212 -8.96 11.54 -30.42
N ASN A 213 -8.25 12.03 -29.41
CA ASN A 213 -8.26 13.44 -28.99
C ASN A 213 -9.69 13.96 -28.71
N GLU A 214 -10.51 13.12 -28.07
CA GLU A 214 -11.88 13.42 -27.66
C GLU A 214 -11.92 14.09 -26.28
N SER A 215 -13.00 14.82 -25.99
CA SER A 215 -13.25 15.37 -24.65
C SER A 215 -13.56 14.26 -23.65
N TRP A 216 -13.09 14.39 -22.41
CA TRP A 216 -13.39 13.45 -21.33
C TRP A 216 -14.31 14.09 -20.29
N ASN A 217 -15.36 13.39 -19.88
CA ASN A 217 -16.28 13.90 -18.87
C ASN A 217 -15.83 13.49 -17.46
N LEU A 218 -15.81 14.46 -16.56
CA LEU A 218 -15.75 14.26 -15.12
C LEU A 218 -17.17 14.08 -14.58
N ILE A 219 -17.35 13.06 -13.75
CA ILE A 219 -18.64 12.54 -13.32
C ILE A 219 -18.78 12.77 -11.82
N SER A 220 -19.73 13.63 -11.44
CA SER A 220 -20.15 13.79 -10.05
C SER A 220 -20.92 12.55 -9.57
N LEU A 221 -20.69 12.13 -8.33
CA LEU A 221 -21.38 10.97 -7.75
C LEU A 221 -22.80 11.30 -7.29
N MET A 222 -23.05 12.56 -6.91
CA MET A 222 -24.35 13.00 -6.41
C MET A 222 -25.24 13.64 -7.47
N ILE A 223 -24.70 14.01 -8.63
CA ILE A 223 -25.43 14.71 -9.69
C ILE A 223 -25.28 13.93 -11.00
N ILE A 224 -26.32 13.17 -11.37
CA ILE A 224 -26.39 12.41 -12.63
C ILE A 224 -26.27 13.34 -13.86
N GLU A 225 -26.52 14.64 -13.72
CA GLU A 225 -26.61 15.60 -14.83
C GLU A 225 -25.47 16.63 -14.93
N SER A 226 -24.54 16.73 -13.97
CA SER A 226 -23.44 17.70 -14.06
C SER A 226 -22.14 17.05 -14.56
N LEU A 227 -21.89 17.20 -15.86
CA LEU A 227 -20.63 16.82 -16.49
C LEU A 227 -19.69 18.03 -16.53
N ILE A 228 -18.53 17.92 -15.91
CA ILE A 228 -17.43 18.87 -16.14
C ILE A 228 -16.53 18.26 -17.21
N GLN A 229 -16.25 18.96 -18.30
CA GLN A 229 -15.40 18.42 -19.38
C GLN A 229 -13.93 18.76 -19.19
N LEU A 230 -13.09 17.72 -19.22
CA LEU A 230 -11.66 17.82 -19.47
C LEU A 230 -11.40 17.89 -20.97
N LYS A 231 -10.67 18.93 -21.39
CA LYS A 231 -10.12 19.00 -22.74
C LYS A 231 -8.76 18.32 -22.73
N LEU A 232 -8.67 17.14 -23.35
CA LEU A 232 -7.41 16.44 -23.52
C LEU A 232 -6.63 17.14 -24.65
N GLU A 233 -5.72 18.05 -24.30
CA GLU A 233 -4.76 18.60 -25.27
C GLU A 233 -3.45 17.80 -25.17
N ILE A 234 -3.22 16.93 -26.14
CA ILE A 234 -1.93 16.24 -26.28
C ILE A 234 -0.92 17.28 -26.78
N TYR A 235 -0.04 17.75 -25.90
CA TYR A 235 1.12 18.55 -26.28
C TYR A 235 2.11 17.68 -27.08
N GLY A 236 1.90 17.59 -28.40
CA GLY A 236 2.97 17.43 -29.39
C GLY A 236 3.81 16.15 -29.37
N LEU A 237 3.26 15.00 -28.96
CA LEU A 237 3.91 13.70 -29.22
C LEU A 237 3.37 13.12 -30.53
N ASN A 238 4.08 13.42 -31.63
CA ASN A 238 3.97 12.65 -32.85
C ASN A 238 4.66 11.30 -32.60
N PHE A 239 3.90 10.19 -32.70
CA PHE A 239 4.47 8.85 -32.85
C PHE A 239 4.92 8.63 -34.30
#